data_AF-A0A0R2ZDF1-F1
#
_entry.id   AF-A0A0R2ZDF1-F1
#
_cell.length_a   1.000
_cell.length_b   1.000
_cell.length_c   1.000
_cell.angle_alpha   90.00
_cell.angle_beta   90.00
_cell.angle_gamma   90.00
#
_symmetry.space_group_name_H-M   'P 1'
#
loop_
_entity.id
_entity.type
_entity.pdbx_description
1 polymer ?
#
loop_
_entity_poly.entity_id
_entity_poly.type
_entity_poly.pdbx_seq_one_letter_code
_entity_poly.pdbx_strand_id
1 'polypeptide(L)'
;TAQLPSIISDELVARGDYRMPVHACGYNWLDSNDSAASRLAERINELMHQYGRNCQQVILVTHSMGGLVARRCAQLPGMADKIAGVVHGVMPATGAPVAYRRCKVGMSDEDPIAGAVIGPSGQEVTAVFAQAPGALQLLPTQDYTPGWLRLVDERGAPAMPRQPVKDPYEEIYLRRDRWWGLLREEWLAPKGGDPITWENFEENISEAKQFHHKIAGSYHPQTYVYYGNDDKHPSFESITWEMQRGSRLNGPNASRPDAFTVSNLQMHEVRDDGRSPVYVGGQAEAIAPPRGDPDMPVKTVQTSYWELHCRMQDGAGDGTVPVSSGRAPVMLARKDSIRQQVQAPGFDHEASYANPLTQQFTLYSLIKIAAKAKRPLCVG
;
A
#
# COMPACT_ATOMS: atom_id res chain seq x y z
N THR A 1 -5.65 17.42 -19.40
CA THR A 1 -4.21 17.28 -19.11
C THR A 1 -3.56 18.62 -19.31
N ALA A 2 -3.09 19.26 -18.24
CA ALA A 2 -2.25 20.45 -18.40
C ALA A 2 -0.94 20.00 -19.07
N GLN A 3 -0.58 20.62 -20.19
CA GLN A 3 0.69 20.38 -20.85
C GLN A 3 1.82 20.78 -19.90
N LEU A 4 2.83 19.92 -19.73
CA LEU A 4 4.00 20.25 -18.92
C LEU A 4 4.64 21.53 -19.47
N PRO A 5 4.98 22.51 -18.61
CA PRO A 5 5.73 23.67 -19.06
C PRO A 5 7.02 23.24 -19.77
N SER A 6 7.33 23.83 -20.92
CA SER A 6 8.57 23.51 -21.64
C SER A 6 9.81 23.77 -20.78
N ILE A 7 10.87 22.99 -21.02
CA ILE A 7 12.20 23.32 -20.53
C ILE A 7 12.73 24.49 -21.35
N ILE A 8 13.27 25.52 -20.69
CA ILE A 8 13.86 26.69 -21.35
C ILE A 8 15.39 26.61 -21.36
N SER A 9 16.03 27.34 -22.27
CA SER A 9 17.49 27.32 -22.47
C SER A 9 18.28 27.55 -21.18
N ASP A 10 17.86 28.52 -20.37
CA ASP A 10 18.54 28.86 -19.11
C ASP A 10 18.53 27.70 -18.10
N GLU A 11 17.48 26.88 -18.08
CA GLU A 11 17.40 25.70 -17.22
C GLU A 11 18.35 24.59 -17.69
N LEU A 12 18.52 24.44 -19.01
CA LEU A 12 19.49 23.50 -19.59
C LEU A 12 20.93 23.94 -19.31
N VAL A 13 21.22 25.23 -19.45
CA VAL A 13 22.51 25.82 -19.11
C VAL A 13 22.81 25.63 -17.63
N ALA A 14 21.85 25.96 -16.75
CA ALA A 14 21.99 25.77 -15.32
C ALA A 14 22.25 24.30 -14.96
N ARG A 15 21.54 23.34 -15.57
CA ARG A 15 21.82 21.91 -15.36
C ARG A 15 23.25 21.55 -15.79
N GLY A 16 23.78 22.18 -16.85
CA GLY A 16 25.14 21.96 -17.36
C GLY A 16 26.24 22.27 -16.35
N ASP A 17 25.96 23.13 -15.36
CA ASP A 17 26.90 23.51 -14.30
C ASP A 17 27.09 22.43 -13.22
N TYR A 18 26.33 21.32 -13.26
CA TYR A 18 26.34 20.27 -12.25
C TYR A 18 26.87 18.93 -12.79
N ARG A 19 27.71 18.27 -11.99
CA ARG A 19 27.91 16.80 -12.07
C ARG A 19 26.92 16.13 -11.13
N MET A 20 26.12 15.20 -11.65
CA MET A 20 25.06 14.50 -10.91
C MET A 20 25.34 12.99 -10.83
N PRO A 21 26.33 12.53 -10.04
CA PRO A 21 26.51 11.10 -9.80
C PRO A 21 25.28 10.53 -9.08
N VAL A 22 24.83 9.35 -9.52
CA VAL A 22 23.67 8.66 -8.94
C VAL A 22 24.15 7.70 -7.85
N HIS A 23 23.53 7.77 -6.68
CA HIS A 23 23.80 6.90 -5.54
C HIS A 23 22.52 6.20 -5.11
N ALA A 24 22.63 4.92 -4.76
CA ALA A 24 21.54 4.17 -4.16
C ALA A 24 21.55 4.32 -2.63
N CYS A 25 20.36 4.35 -2.03
CA CYS A 25 20.15 4.28 -0.59
C CYS A 25 19.07 3.22 -0.31
N GLY A 26 19.49 1.96 -0.22
CA GLY A 26 18.62 0.89 0.27
C GLY A 26 18.31 1.09 1.76
N TYR A 27 17.16 0.61 2.20
CA TYR A 27 16.73 0.63 3.59
C TYR A 27 16.00 -0.68 3.94
N ASN A 28 15.92 -0.99 5.23
CA ASN A 28 15.10 -2.10 5.70
C ASN A 28 13.63 -1.69 5.64
N TRP A 29 12.86 -2.26 4.71
CA TRP A 29 11.46 -1.92 4.49
C TRP A 29 10.51 -2.56 5.53
N LEU A 30 10.99 -3.52 6.31
CA LEU A 30 10.24 -4.09 7.44
C LEU A 30 10.20 -3.12 8.62
N ASP A 31 11.32 -2.42 8.85
CA ASP A 31 11.44 -1.38 9.86
C ASP A 31 10.66 -0.12 9.44
N SER A 32 10.37 0.73 10.41
CA SER A 32 9.60 1.95 10.23
C SER A 32 10.24 2.90 9.19
N ASN A 33 9.40 3.57 8.40
CA ASN A 33 9.87 4.60 7.48
C ASN A 33 10.43 5.84 8.23
N ASP A 34 10.18 5.99 9.54
CA ASP A 34 10.89 6.94 10.41
C ASP A 34 12.39 6.56 10.54
N SER A 35 12.69 5.29 10.79
CA SER A 35 14.06 4.75 10.81
C SER A 35 14.73 4.87 9.43
N ALA A 36 14.01 4.51 8.37
CA ALA A 36 14.50 4.65 7.00
C ALA A 36 14.81 6.12 6.63
N ALA A 37 14.00 7.08 7.12
CA ALA A 37 14.24 8.50 6.90
C ALA A 37 15.51 8.99 7.61
N SER A 38 15.79 8.46 8.80
CA SER A 38 17.01 8.76 9.56
C SER A 38 18.23 8.20 8.85
N ARG A 39 18.16 6.95 8.37
CA ARG A 39 19.18 6.33 7.52
C ARG A 39 19.44 7.13 6.24
N LEU A 40 18.40 7.64 5.59
CA LEU A 40 18.52 8.49 4.41
C LEU A 40 19.23 9.81 4.74
N ALA A 41 18.90 10.45 5.86
CA ALA A 41 19.57 11.67 6.30
C ALA A 41 21.07 11.46 6.57
N GLU A 42 21.43 10.33 7.20
CA GLU A 42 22.84 9.92 7.37
C GLU A 42 23.52 9.74 6.02
N ARG A 43 22.88 9.05 5.07
CA ARG A 43 23.43 8.83 3.74
C ARG A 43 23.67 10.14 2.99
N ILE A 44 22.75 11.10 3.10
CA ILE A 44 22.91 12.44 2.52
C ILE A 44 24.14 13.12 3.13
N ASN A 45 24.30 13.08 4.45
CA ASN A 45 25.46 13.67 5.13
C ASN A 45 26.78 13.04 4.72
N GLU A 46 26.84 11.71 4.61
CA GLU A 46 28.01 10.98 4.12
C GLU A 46 28.42 11.45 2.72
N LEU A 47 27.45 11.53 1.79
CA LEU A 47 27.71 11.96 0.42
C LEU A 47 28.17 13.42 0.37
N MET A 48 27.51 14.31 1.12
CA MET A 48 27.92 15.72 1.19
C MET A 48 29.34 15.86 1.77
N HIS A 49 29.70 15.04 2.76
CA HIS A 49 31.06 15.02 3.29
C HIS A 49 32.06 14.50 2.25
N GLN A 50 31.75 13.39 1.57
CA GLN A 50 32.59 12.79 0.53
C GLN A 50 32.88 13.76 -0.63
N TYR A 51 31.86 14.51 -1.07
CA TYR A 51 32.00 15.47 -2.17
C TYR A 51 32.46 16.86 -1.71
N GLY A 52 32.44 17.14 -0.41
CA GLY A 52 32.87 18.40 0.19
C GLY A 52 32.21 19.62 -0.47
N ARG A 53 33.03 20.61 -0.85
CA ARG A 53 32.56 21.87 -1.47
C ARG A 53 31.85 21.69 -2.82
N ASN A 54 31.95 20.50 -3.43
CA ASN A 54 31.28 20.19 -4.69
C ASN A 54 29.81 19.78 -4.52
N CYS A 55 29.34 19.55 -3.28
CA CYS A 55 27.95 19.17 -3.00
C CYS A 55 27.35 20.04 -1.90
N GLN A 56 26.50 21.00 -2.29
CA GLN A 56 25.71 21.79 -1.35
C GLN A 56 24.34 21.18 -1.08
N GLN A 57 23.78 20.47 -2.05
CA GLN A 57 22.45 19.89 -1.99
C GLN A 57 22.40 18.58 -2.80
N VAL A 58 21.44 17.72 -2.45
CA VAL A 58 21.11 16.50 -3.17
C VAL A 58 19.72 16.61 -3.81
N ILE A 59 19.48 15.84 -4.87
CA ILE A 59 18.14 15.62 -5.42
C ILE A 59 17.74 14.19 -5.06
N LEU A 60 16.54 14.01 -4.52
CA LEU A 60 16.01 12.69 -4.21
C LEU A 60 15.14 12.20 -5.36
N VAL A 61 15.35 10.96 -5.79
CA VAL A 61 14.48 10.25 -6.74
C VAL A 61 13.98 9.01 -6.02
N THR A 62 12.66 8.85 -5.90
CA THR A 62 12.06 7.79 -5.08
C THR A 62 11.18 6.89 -5.91
N HIS A 63 11.10 5.63 -5.52
CA HIS A 63 10.12 4.66 -6.00
C HIS A 63 9.22 4.23 -4.84
N SER A 64 7.93 4.08 -5.08
CA SER A 64 6.95 3.54 -4.13
C SER A 64 7.01 4.19 -2.74
N MET A 65 7.04 3.39 -1.67
CA MET A 65 7.12 3.82 -0.27
C MET A 65 8.41 4.60 0.06
N GLY A 66 9.45 4.53 -0.77
CA GLY A 66 10.60 5.43 -0.66
C GLY A 66 10.22 6.91 -0.76
N GLY A 67 9.06 7.20 -1.37
CA GLY A 67 8.47 8.55 -1.34
C GLY A 67 8.03 8.99 0.06
N LEU A 68 7.51 8.08 0.88
CA LEU A 68 7.15 8.34 2.28
C LEU A 68 8.41 8.60 3.12
N VAL A 69 9.46 7.80 2.89
CA VAL A 69 10.78 7.97 3.51
C VAL A 69 11.36 9.35 3.19
N ALA A 70 11.35 9.77 1.91
CA ALA A 70 11.87 11.08 1.51
C ALA A 70 11.04 12.24 2.08
N ARG A 71 9.70 12.11 2.14
CA ARG A 71 8.83 13.10 2.79
C ARG A 71 9.21 13.28 4.26
N ARG A 72 9.41 12.17 4.99
CA ARG A 72 9.82 12.21 6.39
C ARG A 72 11.24 12.77 6.56
N CYS A 73 12.19 12.34 5.73
CA CYS A 73 13.57 12.82 5.74
C CYS A 73 13.65 14.33 5.57
N ALA A 74 12.87 14.90 4.66
CA ALA A 74 12.85 16.36 4.43
C ALA A 74 12.37 17.16 5.66
N GLN A 75 11.68 16.54 6.61
CA GLN A 75 11.25 17.17 7.86
C GLN A 75 12.29 17.04 8.99
N LEU A 76 13.34 16.24 8.81
CA LEU A 76 14.38 16.08 9.83
C LEU A 76 15.24 17.36 9.95
N PRO A 77 15.78 17.67 11.13
CA PRO A 77 16.57 18.88 11.34
C PRO A 77 17.69 19.06 10.31
N GLY A 78 17.68 20.20 9.62
CA GLY A 78 18.68 20.58 8.62
C GLY A 78 18.60 19.83 7.28
N MET A 79 17.68 18.87 7.10
CA MET A 79 17.55 18.14 5.82
C MET A 79 16.85 18.96 4.73
N ALA A 80 15.89 19.81 5.10
CA ALA A 80 15.19 20.68 4.15
C ALA A 80 16.16 21.54 3.32
N ASP A 81 17.24 22.05 3.92
CA ASP A 81 18.24 22.88 3.22
C ASP A 81 19.20 22.07 2.34
N LYS A 82 19.38 20.79 2.68
CA LYS A 82 20.28 19.85 1.97
C LYS A 82 19.60 19.18 0.79
N ILE A 83 18.28 19.22 0.71
CA ILE A 83 17.51 18.66 -0.41
C ILE A 83 17.15 19.80 -1.36
N ALA A 84 17.59 19.74 -2.61
CA ALA A 84 17.23 20.71 -3.64
C ALA A 84 15.81 20.46 -4.18
N GLY A 85 15.40 19.20 -4.24
CA GLY A 85 14.11 18.77 -4.76
C GLY A 85 13.91 17.27 -4.66
N VAL A 86 12.68 16.84 -4.90
CA VAL A 86 12.29 15.43 -4.83
C VAL A 86 11.44 15.06 -6.04
N VAL A 87 11.79 13.94 -6.68
CA VAL A 87 10.99 13.29 -7.72
C VAL A 87 10.40 12.02 -7.12
N HIS A 88 9.07 11.96 -7.02
CA HIS A 88 8.36 10.77 -6.55
C HIS A 88 7.79 10.00 -7.74
N GLY A 89 8.12 8.72 -7.83
CA GLY A 89 7.49 7.76 -8.72
C GLY A 89 6.59 6.80 -7.95
N VAL A 90 5.36 6.62 -8.42
CA VAL A 90 4.38 5.61 -7.93
C VAL A 90 4.22 5.59 -6.40
N MET A 91 4.30 6.74 -5.75
CA MET A 91 4.22 6.81 -4.29
C MET A 91 2.79 6.53 -3.79
N PRO A 92 2.58 5.59 -2.85
CA PRO A 92 1.31 5.39 -2.16
C PRO A 92 1.09 6.51 -1.13
N ALA A 93 0.80 7.72 -1.59
CA ALA A 93 0.87 8.94 -0.78
C ALA A 93 -0.05 8.94 0.45
N THR A 94 -1.18 8.22 0.37
CA THR A 94 -2.15 7.99 1.44
C THR A 94 -2.40 6.49 1.69
N GLY A 95 -1.42 5.64 1.39
CA GLY A 95 -1.54 4.19 1.52
C GLY A 95 -2.29 3.52 0.37
N ALA A 96 -2.50 2.21 0.45
CA ALA A 96 -3.15 1.40 -0.58
C ALA A 96 -4.01 0.29 0.06
N PRO A 97 -5.31 0.17 -0.30
CA PRO A 97 -6.20 -0.86 0.25
C PRO A 97 -5.74 -2.30 0.02
N VAL A 98 -4.89 -2.53 -0.99
CA VAL A 98 -4.26 -3.85 -1.24
C VAL A 98 -3.53 -4.39 0.00
N ALA A 99 -2.96 -3.54 0.85
CA ALA A 99 -2.33 -3.98 2.10
C ALA A 99 -3.32 -4.68 3.04
N TYR A 100 -4.56 -4.17 3.16
CA TYR A 100 -5.62 -4.85 3.91
C TYR A 100 -5.92 -6.22 3.28
N ARG A 101 -6.08 -6.26 1.95
CA ARG A 101 -6.42 -7.50 1.24
C ARG A 101 -5.37 -8.58 1.49
N ARG A 102 -4.09 -8.23 1.36
CA ARG A 102 -2.96 -9.15 1.55
C ARG A 102 -2.91 -9.71 2.97
N CYS A 103 -3.10 -8.88 4.00
CA CYS A 103 -3.20 -9.37 5.38
C CYS A 103 -4.38 -10.35 5.57
N LYS A 104 -5.47 -10.17 4.82
CA LYS A 104 -6.71 -10.93 5.02
C LYS A 104 -6.80 -12.22 4.22
N VAL A 105 -6.41 -12.19 2.95
CA VAL A 105 -6.59 -13.31 2.02
C VAL A 105 -5.31 -13.71 1.28
N GLY A 106 -4.17 -13.09 1.61
CA GLY A 106 -2.88 -13.39 0.98
C GLY A 106 -2.81 -12.92 -0.47
N MET A 107 -1.72 -13.33 -1.14
CA MET A 107 -1.39 -12.89 -2.50
C MET A 107 -1.59 -13.95 -3.57
N SER A 108 -2.02 -15.17 -3.25
CA SER A 108 -2.17 -16.26 -4.23
C SER A 108 -3.04 -15.89 -5.43
N ASP A 109 -4.09 -15.10 -5.21
CA ASP A 109 -5.02 -14.69 -6.27
C ASP A 109 -4.57 -13.41 -7.01
N GLU A 110 -3.60 -12.68 -6.46
CA GLU A 110 -3.06 -11.43 -7.05
C GLU A 110 -1.92 -11.73 -8.02
N ASP A 111 -0.92 -12.48 -7.54
CA ASP A 111 0.26 -12.88 -8.29
C ASP A 111 0.83 -14.17 -7.67
N PRO A 112 0.71 -15.33 -8.34
CA PRO A 112 1.19 -16.61 -7.82
C PRO A 112 2.70 -16.63 -7.50
N ILE A 113 3.51 -15.84 -8.22
CA ILE A 113 4.97 -15.79 -8.04
C ILE A 113 5.30 -14.91 -6.84
N ALA A 114 4.76 -13.69 -6.78
CA ALA A 114 4.96 -12.81 -5.62
C ALA A 114 4.33 -13.40 -4.35
N GLY A 115 3.19 -14.09 -4.49
CA GLY A 115 2.53 -14.80 -3.40
C GLY A 115 3.35 -15.96 -2.84
N ALA A 116 4.16 -16.63 -3.66
CA ALA A 116 5.11 -17.64 -3.17
C ALA A 116 6.27 -17.04 -2.33
N VAL A 117 6.51 -15.73 -2.44
CA VAL A 117 7.60 -15.03 -1.73
C VAL A 117 7.10 -14.30 -0.48
N ILE A 118 5.99 -13.56 -0.58
CA ILE A 118 5.49 -12.72 0.52
C ILE A 118 4.49 -13.48 1.41
N GLY A 119 3.64 -14.32 0.82
CA GLY A 119 2.62 -15.06 1.56
C GLY A 119 1.41 -15.42 0.68
N PRO A 120 1.15 -16.71 0.42
CA PRO A 120 0.00 -17.15 -0.35
C PRO A 120 -1.32 -16.98 0.42
N SER A 121 -1.27 -16.96 1.75
CA SER A 121 -2.43 -16.78 2.63
C SER A 121 -2.29 -15.54 3.52
N GLY A 122 -3.42 -15.02 3.99
CA GLY A 122 -3.49 -13.94 4.96
C GLY A 122 -2.79 -14.29 6.28
N GLN A 123 -2.81 -15.56 6.69
CA GLN A 123 -2.06 -16.05 7.84
C GLN A 123 -0.55 -15.86 7.66
N GLU A 124 -0.01 -16.22 6.50
CA GLU A 124 1.43 -16.08 6.20
C GLU A 124 1.84 -14.62 6.03
N VAL A 125 1.03 -13.80 5.34
CA VAL A 125 1.31 -12.36 5.22
C VAL A 125 1.24 -11.70 6.59
N THR A 126 0.22 -12.00 7.39
CA THR A 126 0.02 -11.41 8.73
C THR A 126 1.18 -11.72 9.67
N ALA A 127 1.73 -12.94 9.62
CA ALA A 127 2.87 -13.33 10.45
C ALA A 127 4.07 -12.39 10.32
N VAL A 128 4.26 -11.75 9.16
CA VAL A 128 5.31 -10.75 8.94
C VAL A 128 4.77 -9.33 9.08
N PHE A 129 3.63 -9.02 8.43
CA PHE A 129 3.09 -7.66 8.37
C PHE A 129 2.73 -7.11 9.75
N ALA A 130 2.18 -7.92 10.65
CA ALA A 130 1.75 -7.47 11.97
C ALA A 130 2.91 -6.97 12.87
N GLN A 131 4.14 -7.39 12.57
CA GLN A 131 5.36 -7.02 13.29
C GLN A 131 6.29 -6.09 12.49
N ALA A 132 5.85 -5.62 11.32
CA ALA A 132 6.64 -4.79 10.43
C ALA A 132 5.99 -3.40 10.28
N PRO A 133 6.35 -2.41 11.13
CA PRO A 133 5.81 -1.06 11.04
C PRO A 133 5.94 -0.45 9.64
N GLY A 134 7.03 -0.72 8.92
CA GLY A 134 7.23 -0.28 7.54
C GLY A 134 6.16 -0.83 6.59
N ALA A 135 5.77 -2.11 6.73
CA ALA A 135 4.71 -2.71 5.93
C ALA A 135 3.32 -2.17 6.33
N LEU A 136 3.06 -1.97 7.62
CA LEU A 136 1.80 -1.39 8.11
C LEU A 136 1.62 0.07 7.67
N GLN A 137 2.71 0.80 7.43
CA GLN A 137 2.68 2.15 6.86
C GLN A 137 2.27 2.20 5.37
N LEU A 138 1.98 1.04 4.75
CA LEU A 138 1.30 0.98 3.44
C LEU A 138 -0.23 1.03 3.58
N LEU A 139 -0.79 0.71 4.75
CA LEU A 139 -2.24 0.71 4.96
C LEU A 139 -2.85 2.09 4.67
N PRO A 140 -4.09 2.17 4.15
CA PRO A 140 -4.78 3.43 3.94
C PRO A 140 -4.73 4.34 5.18
N THR A 141 -4.32 5.59 4.99
CA THR A 141 -4.29 6.57 6.08
C THR A 141 -5.67 7.16 6.33
N GLN A 142 -5.80 8.01 7.35
CA GLN A 142 -7.01 8.79 7.58
C GLN A 142 -7.34 9.78 6.45
N ASP A 143 -6.34 10.13 5.62
CA ASP A 143 -6.51 11.00 4.46
C ASP A 143 -6.89 10.22 3.18
N TYR A 144 -6.87 8.88 3.21
CA TYR A 144 -7.39 8.07 2.11
C TYR A 144 -8.91 8.23 2.03
N THR A 145 -9.48 8.08 0.83
CA THR A 145 -10.93 8.25 0.60
C THR A 145 -11.73 7.33 1.54
N PRO A 146 -12.62 7.85 2.41
CA PRO A 146 -13.37 7.02 3.35
C PRO A 146 -14.35 6.08 2.64
N GLY A 147 -14.79 5.03 3.35
CA GLY A 147 -15.72 4.05 2.81
C GLY A 147 -15.12 3.10 1.76
N TRP A 148 -13.82 2.85 1.83
CA TRP A 148 -13.10 1.95 0.95
C TRP A 148 -13.30 0.47 1.29
N LEU A 149 -13.65 0.09 2.51
CA LEU A 149 -14.03 -1.28 2.88
C LEU A 149 -15.56 -1.44 2.84
N ARG A 150 -16.02 -2.45 2.12
CA ARG A 150 -17.45 -2.65 1.78
C ARG A 150 -17.84 -4.12 1.91
N LEU A 151 -19.10 -4.35 2.24
CA LEU A 151 -19.78 -5.63 2.10
C LEU A 151 -21.02 -5.41 1.25
N VAL A 152 -21.23 -6.27 0.25
CA VAL A 152 -22.44 -6.30 -0.58
C VAL A 152 -23.13 -7.64 -0.48
N ASP A 153 -24.46 -7.65 -0.55
CA ASP A 153 -25.26 -8.87 -0.59
C ASP A 153 -25.18 -9.58 -1.95
N GLU A 154 -25.88 -10.71 -2.09
CA GLU A 154 -25.93 -11.51 -3.33
C GLU A 154 -26.52 -10.75 -4.54
N ARG A 155 -27.14 -9.58 -4.32
CA ARG A 155 -27.70 -8.71 -5.36
C ARG A 155 -26.84 -7.48 -5.61
N GLY A 156 -25.69 -7.37 -4.94
CA GLY A 156 -24.81 -6.22 -5.00
C GLY A 156 -25.27 -5.01 -4.19
N ALA A 157 -26.33 -5.14 -3.37
CA ALA A 157 -26.78 -4.05 -2.51
C ALA A 157 -25.88 -3.94 -1.26
N PRO A 158 -25.66 -2.73 -0.70
CA PRO A 158 -24.85 -2.56 0.50
C PRO A 158 -25.39 -3.40 1.68
N ALA A 159 -24.54 -4.28 2.21
CA ALA A 159 -24.85 -5.18 3.33
C ALA A 159 -24.25 -4.68 4.66
N MET A 160 -23.43 -3.62 4.63
CA MET A 160 -22.95 -2.90 5.80
C MET A 160 -22.69 -1.43 5.47
N PRO A 161 -22.65 -0.52 6.46
CA PRO A 161 -22.11 0.82 6.27
C PRO A 161 -20.65 0.74 5.81
N ARG A 162 -20.29 1.50 4.77
CA ARG A 162 -18.92 1.54 4.24
C ARG A 162 -17.95 2.01 5.33
N GLN A 163 -16.79 1.37 5.42
CA GLN A 163 -15.74 1.66 6.41
C GLN A 163 -14.45 2.16 5.72
N PRO A 164 -13.59 2.93 6.40
CA PRO A 164 -13.89 3.63 7.63
C PRO A 164 -14.86 4.77 7.34
N VAL A 165 -15.64 5.15 8.34
CA VAL A 165 -16.35 6.42 8.39
C VAL A 165 -15.34 7.55 8.62
N LYS A 166 -14.40 7.38 9.56
CA LYS A 166 -13.43 8.44 9.88
C LYS A 166 -12.02 7.94 10.20
N ASP A 167 -11.86 6.93 11.05
CA ASP A 167 -10.56 6.50 11.56
C ASP A 167 -10.33 5.01 11.19
N PRO A 168 -9.54 4.71 10.14
CA PRO A 168 -9.31 3.31 9.76
C PRO A 168 -8.54 2.51 10.81
N TYR A 169 -7.79 3.15 11.70
CA TYR A 169 -7.02 2.44 12.72
C TYR A 169 -7.95 1.79 13.73
N GLU A 170 -8.91 2.55 14.27
CA GLU A 170 -9.91 2.03 15.22
C GLU A 170 -11.03 1.25 14.52
N GLU A 171 -11.44 1.72 13.34
CA GLU A 171 -12.62 1.19 12.68
C GLU A 171 -12.34 -0.07 11.86
N ILE A 172 -11.07 -0.37 11.55
CA ILE A 172 -10.69 -1.53 10.74
C ILE A 172 -9.47 -2.26 11.32
N TYR A 173 -8.36 -1.54 11.56
CA TYR A 173 -7.07 -2.20 11.81
C TYR A 173 -6.97 -2.85 13.19
N LEU A 174 -7.44 -2.16 14.22
CA LEU A 174 -7.50 -2.64 15.60
C LEU A 174 -8.86 -3.27 15.95
N ARG A 175 -9.73 -3.47 14.95
CA ARG A 175 -11.07 -4.00 15.19
C ARG A 175 -11.02 -5.52 15.35
N ARG A 176 -11.27 -5.99 16.58
CA ARG A 176 -11.25 -7.41 16.98
C ARG A 176 -12.60 -8.10 16.87
N ASP A 177 -13.69 -7.34 17.00
CA ASP A 177 -15.04 -7.85 17.18
C ASP A 177 -15.80 -8.03 15.85
N ARG A 178 -15.13 -7.90 14.71
CA ARG A 178 -15.73 -8.03 13.37
C ARG A 178 -14.84 -8.83 12.46
N TRP A 179 -15.39 -9.84 11.79
CA TRP A 179 -14.62 -10.74 10.91
C TRP A 179 -13.85 -10.02 9.78
N TRP A 180 -14.37 -8.87 9.35
CA TRP A 180 -13.76 -8.02 8.32
C TRP A 180 -12.72 -7.03 8.88
N GLY A 181 -12.38 -7.05 10.18
CA GLY A 181 -11.21 -6.34 10.71
C GLY A 181 -9.90 -6.77 10.02
N LEU A 182 -8.78 -6.10 10.24
CA LEU A 182 -7.56 -6.32 9.43
C LEU A 182 -6.94 -7.72 9.51
N LEU A 183 -6.92 -8.37 10.68
CA LEU A 183 -6.31 -9.70 10.85
C LEU A 183 -7.03 -10.50 11.94
N ARG A 184 -6.84 -11.83 11.95
CA ARG A 184 -7.25 -12.69 13.06
C ARG A 184 -6.16 -12.67 14.12
N GLU A 185 -6.53 -12.51 15.38
CA GLU A 185 -5.58 -12.48 16.49
C GLU A 185 -4.82 -13.80 16.62
N GLU A 186 -5.48 -14.92 16.30
CA GLU A 186 -4.83 -16.24 16.24
C GLU A 186 -3.62 -16.30 15.29
N TRP A 187 -3.55 -15.42 14.29
CA TRP A 187 -2.44 -15.38 13.33
C TRP A 187 -1.20 -14.64 13.83
N LEU A 188 -1.29 -13.94 14.96
CA LEU A 188 -0.15 -13.31 15.62
C LEU A 188 0.80 -14.34 16.27
N ALA A 189 0.37 -15.60 16.37
CA ALA A 189 1.17 -16.73 16.84
C ALA A 189 1.37 -17.77 15.71
N PRO A 190 2.19 -17.48 14.69
CA PRO A 190 2.39 -18.37 13.56
C PRO A 190 3.10 -19.67 13.98
N LYS A 191 2.70 -20.79 13.36
CA LYS A 191 3.30 -22.11 13.66
C LYS A 191 4.78 -22.12 13.26
N GLY A 192 5.66 -22.30 14.25
CA GLY A 192 7.12 -22.36 14.03
C GLY A 192 7.78 -20.99 13.88
N GLY A 193 7.03 -19.89 14.08
CA GLY A 193 7.58 -18.54 14.23
C GLY A 193 7.47 -18.05 15.67
N ASP A 194 7.99 -16.85 15.91
CA ASP A 194 7.90 -16.19 17.21
C ASP A 194 6.52 -15.52 17.34
N PRO A 195 5.77 -15.79 18.42
CA PRO A 195 4.48 -15.15 18.63
C PRO A 195 4.64 -13.71 19.11
N ILE A 196 3.76 -12.83 18.66
CA ILE A 196 3.55 -11.50 19.26
C ILE A 196 2.19 -11.42 19.93
N THR A 197 2.03 -10.54 20.91
CA THR A 197 0.72 -10.30 21.52
C THR A 197 -0.09 -9.30 20.71
N TRP A 198 -1.39 -9.20 21.00
CA TRP A 198 -2.24 -8.16 20.42
C TRP A 198 -1.70 -6.76 20.76
N GLU A 199 -1.21 -6.56 21.99
CA GLU A 199 -0.62 -5.29 22.42
C GLU A 199 0.60 -4.90 21.59
N ASN A 200 1.46 -5.87 21.23
CA ASN A 200 2.58 -5.60 20.32
C ASN A 200 2.09 -5.16 18.94
N PHE A 201 1.06 -5.82 18.40
CA PHE A 201 0.46 -5.43 17.13
C PHE A 201 -0.18 -4.03 17.20
N GLU A 202 -0.87 -3.73 18.31
CA GLU A 202 -1.46 -2.41 18.57
C GLU A 202 -0.40 -1.30 18.62
N GLU A 203 0.74 -1.56 19.26
CA GLU A 203 1.90 -0.66 19.27
C GLU A 203 2.41 -0.40 17.84
N ASN A 204 2.54 -1.43 17.01
CA ASN A 204 2.98 -1.28 15.62
C ASN A 204 1.98 -0.49 14.75
N ILE A 205 0.67 -0.70 14.95
CA ILE A 205 -0.37 0.11 14.30
C ILE A 205 -0.34 1.56 14.79
N SER A 206 -0.11 1.78 16.09
CA SER A 206 0.06 3.11 16.67
C SER A 206 1.27 3.82 16.07
N GLU A 207 2.39 3.13 15.87
CA GLU A 207 3.56 3.68 15.19
C GLU A 207 3.24 4.07 13.74
N ALA A 208 2.55 3.20 12.98
CA ALA A 208 2.10 3.52 11.63
C ALA A 208 1.17 4.75 11.62
N LYS A 209 0.21 4.82 12.55
CA LYS A 209 -0.69 5.97 12.73
C LYS A 209 0.10 7.25 12.98
N GLN A 210 1.04 7.23 13.92
CA GLN A 210 1.86 8.39 14.25
C GLN A 210 2.71 8.84 13.06
N PHE A 211 3.34 7.91 12.33
CA PHE A 211 4.10 8.21 11.13
C PHE A 211 3.22 8.89 10.06
N HIS A 212 2.05 8.33 9.76
CA HIS A 212 1.10 8.92 8.81
C HIS A 212 0.71 10.36 9.19
N HIS A 213 0.46 10.62 10.48
CA HIS A 213 0.18 11.98 10.97
C HIS A 213 1.38 12.93 10.78
N LYS A 214 2.61 12.49 11.05
CA LYS A 214 3.83 13.31 10.88
C LYS A 214 3.98 13.79 9.43
N ILE A 215 3.74 12.91 8.45
CA ILE A 215 3.95 13.23 7.04
C ILE A 215 2.72 13.81 6.33
N ALA A 216 1.54 13.79 6.97
CA ALA A 216 0.27 14.24 6.39
C ALA A 216 0.39 15.63 5.76
N GLY A 217 0.03 15.72 4.47
CA GLY A 217 0.08 16.94 3.66
C GLY A 217 1.44 17.64 3.55
N SER A 218 2.53 17.00 4.00
CA SER A 218 3.87 17.55 4.02
C SER A 218 4.70 17.03 2.84
N TYR A 219 5.18 17.97 2.02
CA TYR A 219 6.00 17.72 0.83
C TYR A 219 7.09 18.78 0.70
N HIS A 220 8.22 18.40 0.12
CA HIS A 220 9.31 19.32 -0.18
C HIS A 220 8.83 20.43 -1.15
N PRO A 221 9.23 21.71 -1.00
CA PRO A 221 8.74 22.80 -1.86
C PRO A 221 9.07 22.69 -3.36
N GLN A 222 9.99 21.80 -3.73
CA GLN A 222 10.31 21.44 -5.10
C GLN A 222 10.02 19.94 -5.30
N THR A 223 8.74 19.55 -5.24
CA THR A 223 8.30 18.17 -5.45
C THR A 223 7.70 17.99 -6.84
N TYR A 224 8.13 16.93 -7.52
CA TYR A 224 7.61 16.48 -8.81
C TYR A 224 7.12 15.05 -8.64
N VAL A 225 5.94 14.73 -9.16
CA VAL A 225 5.30 13.44 -8.93
C VAL A 225 4.83 12.83 -10.24
N TYR A 226 5.03 11.54 -10.42
CA TYR A 226 4.25 10.76 -11.37
C TYR A 226 3.59 9.57 -10.67
N TYR A 227 2.41 9.18 -11.16
CA TYR A 227 1.66 8.02 -10.67
C TYR A 227 0.98 7.27 -11.82
N GLY A 228 0.68 5.99 -11.60
CA GLY A 228 0.00 5.15 -12.57
C GLY A 228 -1.48 5.47 -12.70
N ASN A 229 -1.96 5.50 -13.94
CA ASN A 229 -3.39 5.56 -14.24
C ASN A 229 -3.64 4.76 -15.53
N ASP A 230 -3.78 3.44 -15.38
CA ASP A 230 -4.05 2.54 -16.48
C ASP A 230 -5.05 1.46 -16.08
N ASP A 231 -6.15 1.33 -16.83
CA ASP A 231 -7.15 0.26 -16.65
C ASP A 231 -6.56 -1.13 -16.94
N LYS A 232 -5.44 -1.20 -17.69
CA LYS A 232 -4.72 -2.47 -17.94
C LYS A 232 -3.87 -2.92 -16.75
N HIS A 233 -3.63 -2.03 -15.79
CA HIS A 233 -2.92 -2.31 -14.55
C HIS A 233 -3.82 -1.95 -13.36
N PRO A 234 -4.98 -2.61 -13.22
CA PRO A 234 -5.97 -2.24 -12.24
C PRO A 234 -5.41 -2.40 -10.81
N SER A 235 -5.89 -1.59 -9.89
CA SER A 235 -5.52 -1.58 -8.47
C SER A 235 -6.77 -1.59 -7.61
N PHE A 236 -6.58 -1.86 -6.32
CA PHE A 236 -7.66 -1.84 -5.34
C PHE A 236 -7.92 -0.39 -4.91
N GLU A 237 -8.90 0.28 -5.54
CA GLU A 237 -9.43 1.56 -5.07
C GLU A 237 -10.25 1.37 -3.79
N SER A 238 -10.96 0.24 -3.73
CA SER A 238 -11.72 -0.20 -2.57
C SER A 238 -11.60 -1.72 -2.38
N ILE A 239 -11.90 -2.19 -1.17
CA ILE A 239 -12.04 -3.62 -0.86
C ILE A 239 -13.51 -3.93 -0.69
N THR A 240 -14.05 -4.78 -1.56
CA THR A 240 -15.44 -5.20 -1.51
C THR A 240 -15.54 -6.69 -1.26
N TRP A 241 -16.10 -7.05 -0.11
CA TRP A 241 -16.55 -8.39 0.17
C TRP A 241 -17.95 -8.61 -0.41
N GLU A 242 -18.18 -9.74 -1.04
CA GLU A 242 -19.44 -10.11 -1.68
C GLU A 242 -20.00 -11.38 -1.03
N MET A 243 -21.25 -11.30 -0.57
CA MET A 243 -21.97 -12.45 -0.05
C MET A 243 -22.48 -13.31 -1.20
N GLN A 244 -22.00 -14.53 -1.30
CA GLN A 244 -22.51 -15.55 -2.21
C GLN A 244 -23.15 -16.68 -1.42
N ARG A 245 -24.22 -17.24 -1.97
CA ARG A 245 -24.96 -18.32 -1.32
C ARG A 245 -24.05 -19.52 -1.11
N GLY A 246 -23.92 -19.94 0.16
CA GLY A 246 -23.11 -21.09 0.53
C GLY A 246 -23.72 -22.44 0.14
N SER A 247 -22.88 -23.47 0.16
CA SER A 247 -23.27 -24.83 -0.18
C SER A 247 -23.87 -25.58 1.01
N ARG A 248 -25.02 -26.24 0.80
CA ARG A 248 -25.55 -27.35 1.61
C ARG A 248 -25.61 -27.15 3.14
N LEU A 249 -26.50 -26.28 3.61
CA LEU A 249 -27.10 -26.43 4.94
C LEU A 249 -28.58 -26.75 4.75
N ASN A 250 -29.03 -27.93 5.21
CA ASN A 250 -30.44 -28.37 5.31
C ASN A 250 -31.38 -28.03 4.14
N GLY A 251 -30.91 -28.14 2.89
CA GLY A 251 -31.71 -27.94 1.68
C GLY A 251 -31.94 -26.46 1.29
N PRO A 252 -32.62 -26.20 0.16
CA PRO A 252 -32.76 -24.84 -0.39
C PRO A 252 -33.52 -23.85 0.52
N ASN A 253 -34.21 -24.35 1.56
CA ASN A 253 -35.08 -23.60 2.47
C ASN A 253 -34.51 -23.38 3.88
N ALA A 254 -33.26 -23.76 4.14
CA ALA A 254 -32.65 -23.46 5.44
C ALA A 254 -32.57 -21.95 5.66
N SER A 255 -33.04 -21.49 6.83
CA SER A 255 -32.92 -20.10 7.25
C SER A 255 -31.45 -19.69 7.29
N ARG A 256 -31.12 -18.55 6.66
CA ARG A 256 -29.77 -17.99 6.65
C ARG A 256 -29.73 -16.74 7.51
N PRO A 257 -28.59 -16.44 8.15
CA PRO A 257 -28.35 -15.13 8.73
C PRO A 257 -28.55 -14.03 7.67
N ASP A 258 -29.20 -12.94 8.04
CA ASP A 258 -29.34 -11.77 7.17
C ASP A 258 -28.02 -10.99 7.06
N ALA A 259 -27.96 -10.05 6.12
CA ALA A 259 -26.77 -9.23 5.87
C ALA A 259 -26.29 -8.46 7.11
N PHE A 260 -27.24 -7.95 7.91
CA PHE A 260 -26.91 -7.25 9.16
C PHE A 260 -26.21 -8.18 10.15
N THR A 261 -26.74 -9.38 10.35
CA THR A 261 -26.14 -10.42 11.19
C THR A 261 -24.76 -10.77 10.69
N VAL A 262 -24.61 -11.06 9.39
CA VAL A 262 -23.32 -11.42 8.77
C VAL A 262 -22.27 -10.32 8.95
N SER A 263 -22.65 -9.06 8.79
CA SER A 263 -21.74 -7.91 8.95
C SER A 263 -21.26 -7.72 10.40
N ASN A 264 -21.97 -8.29 11.38
CA ASN A 264 -21.68 -8.16 12.81
C ASN A 264 -21.03 -9.40 13.44
N LEU A 265 -20.81 -10.47 12.68
CA LEU A 265 -20.11 -11.67 13.17
C LEU A 265 -18.67 -11.33 13.57
N GLN A 266 -18.21 -11.97 14.65
CA GLN A 266 -16.84 -11.93 15.11
C GLN A 266 -15.95 -12.90 14.31
N MET A 267 -14.63 -12.76 14.46
CA MET A 267 -13.65 -13.62 13.78
C MET A 267 -13.92 -15.11 14.03
N HIS A 268 -14.20 -15.51 15.28
CA HIS A 268 -14.42 -16.92 15.63
C HIS A 268 -15.77 -17.50 15.12
N GLU A 269 -16.69 -16.65 14.66
CA GLU A 269 -18.01 -17.07 14.15
C GLU A 269 -18.00 -17.34 12.64
N VAL A 270 -16.89 -17.04 11.96
CA VAL A 270 -16.65 -17.38 10.56
C VAL A 270 -15.43 -18.28 10.45
N ARG A 271 -15.35 -19.06 9.37
CA ARG A 271 -14.28 -20.03 9.13
C ARG A 271 -13.50 -19.60 7.89
N ASP A 272 -12.18 -19.47 8.02
CA ASP A 272 -11.26 -19.25 6.90
C ASP A 272 -9.85 -19.71 7.26
N ASP A 273 -9.03 -19.91 6.24
CA ASP A 273 -7.62 -20.25 6.31
C ASP A 273 -6.74 -19.09 5.80
N GLY A 274 -7.25 -17.86 5.90
CA GLY A 274 -6.60 -16.68 5.32
C GLY A 274 -6.67 -16.65 3.79
N ARG A 275 -7.76 -17.15 3.20
CA ARG A 275 -8.03 -17.09 1.75
C ARG A 275 -9.47 -16.67 1.49
N SER A 276 -9.75 -16.29 0.25
CA SER A 276 -11.12 -16.08 -0.22
C SER A 276 -11.68 -17.39 -0.81
N PRO A 277 -12.91 -17.82 -0.47
CA PRO A 277 -13.87 -17.15 0.40
C PRO A 277 -13.72 -17.45 1.89
N VAL A 278 -14.29 -16.57 2.72
CA VAL A 278 -14.56 -16.80 4.14
C VAL A 278 -15.96 -17.44 4.30
N TYR A 279 -16.11 -18.46 5.13
CA TYR A 279 -17.35 -19.23 5.26
C TYR A 279 -18.14 -18.85 6.52
N VAL A 280 -19.44 -18.57 6.37
CA VAL A 280 -20.36 -18.30 7.48
C VAL A 280 -21.13 -19.56 7.85
N GLY A 281 -20.87 -20.07 9.07
CA GLY A 281 -21.48 -21.31 9.58
C GLY A 281 -21.04 -22.58 8.83
N GLY A 282 -21.82 -23.65 9.03
CA GLY A 282 -21.53 -24.98 8.49
C GLY A 282 -20.17 -25.54 8.92
N GLN A 283 -19.66 -26.52 8.18
CA GLN A 283 -18.46 -27.27 8.54
C GLN A 283 -17.77 -27.89 7.32
N ALA A 284 -16.56 -28.38 7.50
CA ALA A 284 -15.89 -29.20 6.51
C ALA A 284 -16.47 -30.61 6.53
N GLU A 285 -17.04 -31.07 5.42
CA GLU A 285 -17.63 -32.41 5.29
C GLU A 285 -16.83 -33.25 4.28
N ALA A 286 -16.43 -34.45 4.69
CA ALA A 286 -15.85 -35.44 3.80
C ALA A 286 -16.95 -36.08 2.94
N ILE A 287 -16.89 -35.90 1.63
CA ILE A 287 -17.74 -36.61 0.68
C ILE A 287 -17.06 -37.93 0.34
N ALA A 288 -17.67 -39.03 0.77
CA ALA A 288 -17.24 -40.37 0.39
C ALA A 288 -17.29 -40.51 -1.15
N PRO A 289 -16.29 -41.17 -1.76
CA PRO A 289 -16.32 -41.41 -3.19
C PRO A 289 -17.59 -42.18 -3.58
N PRO A 290 -18.13 -41.97 -4.79
CA PRO A 290 -19.23 -42.77 -5.30
C PRO A 290 -18.89 -44.27 -5.18
N ARG A 291 -19.86 -45.10 -4.78
CA ARG A 291 -19.65 -46.56 -4.60
C ARG A 291 -18.98 -47.16 -5.86
N GLY A 292 -17.73 -47.63 -5.72
CA GLY A 292 -17.05 -48.42 -6.75
C GLY A 292 -15.56 -48.15 -6.95
N ASP A 293 -15.00 -47.07 -6.41
CA ASP A 293 -13.60 -46.73 -6.63
C ASP A 293 -12.85 -46.47 -5.30
N PRO A 294 -12.12 -47.47 -4.76
CA PRO A 294 -11.36 -47.33 -3.52
C PRO A 294 -10.11 -46.46 -3.64
N ASP A 295 -9.68 -46.10 -4.85
CA ASP A 295 -8.49 -45.27 -5.10
C ASP A 295 -8.81 -43.77 -5.26
N MET A 296 -10.09 -43.39 -5.25
CA MET A 296 -10.48 -41.98 -5.37
C MET A 296 -10.28 -41.22 -4.05
N PRO A 297 -9.58 -40.05 -4.08
CA PRO A 297 -9.33 -39.27 -2.87
C PRO A 297 -10.64 -38.73 -2.29
N VAL A 298 -10.77 -38.80 -0.96
CA VAL A 298 -11.88 -38.19 -0.21
C VAL A 298 -11.89 -36.70 -0.50
N LYS A 299 -12.99 -36.21 -1.09
CA LYS A 299 -13.18 -34.78 -1.34
C LYS A 299 -13.79 -34.14 -0.11
N THR A 300 -13.09 -33.17 0.48
CA THR A 300 -13.67 -32.32 1.52
C THR A 300 -14.41 -31.15 0.88
N VAL A 301 -15.66 -30.94 1.26
CA VAL A 301 -16.47 -29.80 0.83
C VAL A 301 -16.78 -28.93 2.04
N GLN A 302 -16.69 -27.61 1.88
CA GLN A 302 -17.09 -26.66 2.90
C GLN A 302 -18.60 -26.40 2.77
N THR A 303 -19.36 -26.73 3.81
CA THR A 303 -20.77 -26.33 3.90
C THR A 303 -20.90 -24.98 4.59
N SER A 304 -21.81 -24.12 4.15
CA SER A 304 -21.98 -22.77 4.70
C SER A 304 -23.35 -22.18 4.36
N TYR A 305 -23.77 -21.17 5.14
CA TYR A 305 -24.94 -20.36 4.79
C TYR A 305 -24.54 -19.33 3.72
N TRP A 306 -23.38 -18.71 3.92
CA TRP A 306 -22.77 -17.73 3.02
C TRP A 306 -21.30 -18.04 2.82
N GLU A 307 -20.83 -17.77 1.61
CA GLU A 307 -19.42 -17.61 1.27
C GLU A 307 -19.18 -16.11 1.02
N LEU A 308 -18.17 -15.56 1.67
CA LEU A 308 -17.82 -14.15 1.60
C LEU A 308 -16.58 -14.04 0.73
N HIS A 309 -16.76 -13.56 -0.50
CA HIS A 309 -15.70 -13.48 -1.50
C HIS A 309 -15.08 -12.08 -1.51
N CYS A 310 -13.76 -12.00 -1.35
CA CYS A 310 -13.05 -10.72 -1.49
C CYS A 310 -12.84 -10.44 -2.98
N ARG A 311 -13.54 -9.44 -3.52
CA ARG A 311 -13.45 -9.09 -4.94
C ARG A 311 -12.03 -8.64 -5.31
N MET A 312 -11.72 -8.79 -6.60
CA MET A 312 -10.47 -8.32 -7.21
C MET A 312 -10.51 -6.80 -7.46
N GLN A 313 -9.46 -6.29 -8.11
CA GLN A 313 -9.22 -4.87 -8.35
C GLN A 313 -10.44 -4.18 -8.99
N ASP A 314 -10.74 -2.96 -8.55
CA ASP A 314 -11.98 -2.23 -8.89
C ASP A 314 -11.74 -0.82 -9.43
N GLY A 315 -10.49 -0.42 -9.64
CA GLY A 315 -10.14 0.86 -10.26
C GLY A 315 -8.80 0.85 -10.97
N ALA A 316 -8.52 1.91 -11.72
CA ALA A 316 -7.24 2.10 -12.38
C ALA A 316 -6.10 2.35 -11.38
N GLY A 317 -4.87 2.05 -11.78
CA GLY A 317 -3.69 2.30 -10.97
C GLY A 317 -2.42 1.84 -11.69
N ASP A 318 -1.52 1.24 -10.92
CA ASP A 318 -0.29 0.60 -11.41
C ASP A 318 -0.16 -0.88 -10.99
N GLY A 319 -1.26 -1.53 -10.63
CA GLY A 319 -1.28 -2.87 -10.05
C GLY A 319 -1.14 -2.93 -8.52
N THR A 320 -0.58 -1.90 -7.87
CA THR A 320 -0.47 -1.83 -6.40
C THR A 320 -1.14 -0.58 -5.83
N VAL A 321 -0.81 0.59 -6.39
CA VAL A 321 -1.24 1.89 -5.89
C VAL A 321 -2.42 2.37 -6.74
N PRO A 322 -3.60 2.56 -6.11
CA PRO A 322 -4.74 3.14 -6.80
C PRO A 322 -4.52 4.60 -7.17
N VAL A 323 -5.21 5.05 -8.22
CA VAL A 323 -5.19 6.45 -8.68
C VAL A 323 -5.54 7.42 -7.56
N SER A 324 -6.46 7.09 -6.66
CA SER A 324 -6.84 7.96 -5.54
C SER A 324 -5.67 8.29 -4.60
N SER A 325 -4.79 7.32 -4.34
CA SER A 325 -3.58 7.52 -3.54
C SER A 325 -2.49 8.21 -4.35
N GLY A 326 -2.26 7.77 -5.59
CA GLY A 326 -1.25 8.35 -6.47
C GLY A 326 -1.50 9.83 -6.78
N ARG A 327 -2.77 10.24 -6.92
CA ARG A 327 -3.16 11.64 -7.19
C ARG A 327 -3.15 12.53 -5.95
N ALA A 328 -3.12 11.95 -4.75
CA ALA A 328 -3.32 12.65 -3.48
C ALA A 328 -2.34 13.83 -3.22
N PRO A 329 -1.06 13.83 -3.69
CA PRO A 329 -0.16 14.93 -3.38
C PRO A 329 -0.66 16.31 -3.81
N VAL A 330 -1.16 16.47 -5.04
CA VAL A 330 -1.77 17.75 -5.51
C VAL A 330 -2.99 18.17 -4.67
N MET A 331 -3.76 17.21 -4.16
CA MET A 331 -5.01 17.50 -3.43
C MET A 331 -4.75 17.86 -1.97
N LEU A 332 -3.75 17.26 -1.34
CA LEU A 332 -3.56 17.26 0.11
C LEU A 332 -2.32 18.03 0.58
N ALA A 333 -1.45 18.48 -0.32
CA ALA A 333 -0.29 19.27 0.08
C ALA A 333 -0.74 20.57 0.78
N ARG A 334 -0.23 20.81 2.00
CA ARG A 334 -0.58 21.99 2.82
C ARG A 334 -0.01 23.30 2.26
N LYS A 335 0.96 23.21 1.36
CA LYS A 335 1.66 24.33 0.73
C LYS A 335 1.69 24.09 -0.77
N ASP A 336 1.99 25.14 -1.53
CA ASP A 336 2.34 25.06 -2.95
C ASP A 336 3.72 24.39 -3.15
N SER A 337 3.79 23.11 -2.77
CA SER A 337 5.00 22.28 -2.78
C SER A 337 5.07 21.39 -4.02
N ILE A 338 3.92 21.00 -4.57
CA ILE A 338 3.86 20.13 -5.76
C ILE A 338 4.01 21.00 -7.00
N ARG A 339 5.19 20.96 -7.60
CA ARG A 339 5.52 21.77 -8.78
C ARG A 339 4.91 21.20 -10.04
N GLN A 340 4.92 19.89 -10.19
CA GLN A 340 4.26 19.17 -11.27
C GLN A 340 3.83 17.80 -10.76
N GLN A 341 2.65 17.36 -11.20
CA GLN A 341 2.17 16.00 -10.99
C GLN A 341 1.56 15.50 -12.28
N VAL A 342 1.99 14.33 -12.75
CA VAL A 342 1.48 13.71 -13.97
C VAL A 342 0.95 12.33 -13.69
N GLN A 343 -0.13 11.98 -14.37
CA GLN A 343 -0.56 10.59 -14.50
C GLN A 343 0.13 9.99 -15.73
N ALA A 344 0.56 8.74 -15.65
CA ALA A 344 1.21 8.04 -16.74
C ALA A 344 0.65 6.60 -16.86
N PRO A 345 0.35 6.12 -18.08
CA PRO A 345 -0.11 4.75 -18.31
C PRO A 345 1.03 3.82 -18.73
N GLY A 346 0.72 2.53 -18.89
CA GLY A 346 1.58 1.55 -19.56
C GLY A 346 2.73 0.99 -18.72
N PHE A 347 2.54 0.87 -17.41
CA PHE A 347 3.46 0.19 -16.53
C PHE A 347 2.75 -0.42 -15.33
N ASP A 348 3.32 -1.50 -14.82
CA ASP A 348 3.07 -1.97 -13.46
C ASP A 348 3.96 -1.22 -12.45
N HIS A 349 3.63 -1.37 -11.17
CA HIS A 349 4.23 -0.64 -10.08
C HIS A 349 5.76 -0.81 -10.03
N GLU A 350 6.20 -2.06 -10.10
CA GLU A 350 7.61 -2.45 -10.00
C GLU A 350 8.44 -1.92 -11.17
N ALA A 351 7.97 -2.07 -12.42
CA ALA A 351 8.72 -1.63 -13.60
C ALA A 351 8.45 -0.17 -13.99
N SER A 352 7.83 0.64 -13.11
CA SER A 352 7.44 2.02 -13.43
C SER A 352 8.61 2.89 -13.95
N TYR A 353 9.83 2.77 -13.40
CA TYR A 353 11.01 3.48 -13.91
C TYR A 353 11.64 2.89 -15.20
N ALA A 354 11.18 1.73 -15.67
CA ALA A 354 11.54 1.20 -16.99
C ALA A 354 10.71 1.82 -18.13
N ASN A 355 9.59 2.49 -17.79
CA ASN A 355 8.73 3.13 -18.77
C ASN A 355 9.37 4.43 -19.33
N PRO A 356 9.43 4.61 -20.67
CA PRO A 356 10.04 5.81 -21.26
C PRO A 356 9.39 7.14 -20.84
N LEU A 357 8.08 7.18 -20.60
CA LEU A 357 7.37 8.40 -20.20
C LEU A 357 7.78 8.83 -18.79
N THR A 358 7.91 7.89 -17.86
CA THR A 358 8.32 8.18 -16.48
C THR A 358 9.80 8.58 -16.43
N GLN A 359 10.65 7.97 -17.26
CA GLN A 359 12.05 8.38 -17.43
C GLN A 359 12.17 9.81 -17.98
N GLN A 360 11.38 10.15 -19.00
CA GLN A 360 11.32 11.51 -19.55
C GLN A 360 10.85 12.52 -18.51
N PHE A 361 9.79 12.22 -17.76
CA PHE A 361 9.31 13.08 -16.68
C PHE A 361 10.33 13.23 -15.56
N THR A 362 11.05 12.16 -15.22
CA THR A 362 12.12 12.19 -14.21
C THR A 362 13.25 13.10 -14.67
N LEU A 363 13.74 12.95 -15.91
CA LEU A 363 14.76 13.83 -16.47
C LEU A 363 14.31 15.29 -16.53
N TYR A 364 13.07 15.53 -16.96
CA TYR A 364 12.44 16.86 -16.94
C TYR A 364 12.49 17.46 -15.52
N SER A 365 12.09 16.69 -14.52
CA SER A 365 12.06 17.13 -13.12
C SER A 365 13.46 17.41 -12.58
N LEU A 366 14.45 16.58 -12.90
CA LEU A 366 15.85 16.81 -12.54
C LEU A 366 16.37 18.13 -13.09
N ILE A 367 16.06 18.45 -14.36
CA ILE A 367 16.46 19.73 -14.98
C ILE A 367 15.81 20.92 -14.27
N LYS A 368 14.49 20.84 -14.01
CA LYS A 368 13.76 21.92 -13.32
C LYS A 368 14.26 22.12 -11.88
N ILE A 369 14.63 21.05 -11.17
CA ILE A 369 15.20 21.13 -9.82
C ILE A 369 16.61 21.73 -9.88
N ALA A 370 17.45 21.28 -10.81
CA ALA A 370 18.82 21.78 -10.99
C ALA A 370 18.85 23.30 -11.18
N ALA A 371 17.93 23.83 -12.00
CA ALA A 371 17.81 25.26 -12.27
C ALA A 371 17.54 26.13 -11.03
N LYS A 372 17.06 25.53 -9.92
CA LYS A 372 16.78 26.21 -8.65
C LYS A 372 17.71 25.79 -7.52
N ALA A 373 18.61 24.84 -7.76
CA ALA A 373 19.52 24.32 -6.75
C ALA A 373 20.66 25.30 -6.45
N LYS A 374 21.26 25.20 -5.26
CA LYS A 374 22.48 25.93 -4.92
C LYS A 374 23.62 25.43 -5.79
N ARG A 375 24.39 26.36 -6.39
CA ARG A 375 25.57 26.03 -7.20
C ARG A 375 26.70 25.46 -6.32
N PRO A 376 27.53 24.51 -6.79
CA PRO A 376 28.73 24.10 -6.07
C PRO A 376 29.65 25.29 -5.78
N LEU A 377 30.38 25.27 -4.65
CA LEU A 377 31.24 26.39 -4.24
C LEU A 377 32.53 26.50 -5.07
N CYS A 378 32.84 25.51 -5.89
CA CYS A 378 34.09 25.40 -6.65
C CYS A 378 33.96 25.86 -8.11
N VAL A 379 32.87 26.54 -8.50
CA VAL A 379 32.75 27.13 -9.83
C VAL A 379 33.46 28.49 -9.81
N GLY A 380 34.79 28.45 -9.93
CA GLY A 380 35.69 29.59 -10.05
C GLY A 380 36.84 29.27 -10.98
#